data_AF-A0A353R6P9-F1
#
_entry.id   AF-A0A353R6P9-F1
#
_cell.length_a   1.000
_cell.length_b   1.000
_cell.length_c   1.000
_cell.angle_alpha   90.00
_cell.angle_beta   90.00
_cell.angle_gamma   90.00
#
_symmetry.space_group_name_H-M   'P 1'
#
loop_
_entity.id
_entity.type
_entity.pdbx_description
1 polymer ?
#
loop_
_entity_poly.entity_id
_entity_poly.type
_entity_poly.pdbx_seq_one_letter_code
_entity_poly.pdbx_strand_id
1 'polypeptide(L)'
;MKRHIFLSLFVLSFATFNQANGQELKLNDLEYFQTQGVNVLVYSNLFTGGFNDEKTAGIELIHHGVRTAQGGAVRLSNTPEQWDLVPAIPTRTVNRETQSIESILRYEDYGFESRVVVSAKGKGVEIS
;
A
#
# COMPACT_ATOMS: atom_id res chain seq x y z
N MET A 1 47.25 -29.49 10.10
CA MET A 1 46.87 -28.11 9.69
C MET A 1 45.79 -28.09 8.62
N LYS A 2 45.93 -28.75 7.46
CA LYS A 2 44.93 -28.74 6.37
C LYS A 2 43.52 -29.26 6.76
N ARG A 3 43.42 -30.28 7.62
CA ARG A 3 42.12 -30.85 8.07
C ARG A 3 41.30 -29.89 8.95
N HIS A 4 41.97 -29.05 9.75
CA HIS A 4 41.29 -28.04 10.57
C HIS A 4 40.83 -26.84 9.74
N ILE A 5 41.56 -26.50 8.68
CA ILE A 5 41.18 -25.46 7.70
C ILE A 5 39.92 -25.87 6.94
N PHE A 6 39.81 -27.14 6.51
CA PHE A 6 38.59 -27.65 5.86
C PHE A 6 37.40 -27.69 6.82
N LEU A 7 37.61 -28.04 8.09
CA LEU A 7 36.56 -28.04 9.10
C LEU A 7 36.06 -26.62 9.43
N SER A 8 36.97 -25.64 9.50
CA SER A 8 36.61 -24.24 9.72
C SER A 8 35.90 -23.62 8.51
N LEU A 9 36.27 -24.01 7.28
CA LEU A 9 35.56 -23.57 6.06
C LEU A 9 34.13 -24.12 6.02
N PHE A 10 33.92 -25.37 6.43
CA PHE A 10 32.61 -26.02 6.44
C PHE A 10 31.65 -25.40 7.48
N VAL A 11 32.16 -25.03 8.66
CA VAL A 11 31.39 -24.33 9.70
C VAL A 11 31.02 -22.90 9.27
N LEU A 12 31.90 -22.22 8.52
CA LEU A 12 31.64 -20.87 8.02
C LEU A 12 30.52 -20.84 6.95
N SER A 13 30.38 -21.90 6.14
CA SER A 13 29.29 -22.02 5.15
C SER A 13 27.90 -22.26 5.76
N PHE A 14 27.81 -22.81 6.97
CA PHE A 14 26.52 -22.95 7.66
C PHE A 14 26.05 -21.65 8.33
N ALA A 15 26.97 -20.74 8.67
CA ALA A 15 26.65 -19.45 9.28
C ALA A 15 26.05 -18.42 8.30
N THR A 16 26.12 -18.68 6.98
CA THR A 16 25.60 -17.76 5.95
C THR A 16 24.16 -18.01 5.54
N PHE A 17 23.45 -18.96 6.15
CA PHE A 17 21.98 -19.03 6.05
C PHE A 17 21.34 -17.94 6.92
N ASN A 18 21.68 -16.68 6.66
CA ASN A 18 20.79 -15.59 7.02
C ASN A 18 19.55 -15.77 6.16
N GLN A 19 18.42 -16.08 6.80
CA GLN A 19 17.14 -15.95 6.14
C GLN A 19 17.06 -14.52 5.61
N ALA A 20 17.18 -14.37 4.30
CA ALA A 20 16.75 -13.17 3.60
C ALA A 20 15.22 -13.12 3.73
N ASN A 21 14.73 -12.83 4.94
CA ASN A 21 13.39 -12.34 5.15
C ASN A 21 13.35 -11.02 4.38
N GLY A 22 12.83 -11.07 3.15
CA GLY A 22 12.55 -9.85 2.42
C GLY A 22 11.72 -8.95 3.32
N GLN A 23 12.17 -7.70 3.49
CA GLN A 23 11.60 -6.78 4.45
C GLN A 23 10.08 -6.71 4.27
N GLU A 24 9.37 -7.06 5.33
CA GLU A 24 7.91 -6.94 5.36
C GLU A 24 7.50 -5.49 5.13
N LEU A 25 6.39 -5.32 4.45
CA LEU A 25 5.78 -4.02 4.24
C LEU A 25 5.22 -3.54 5.59
N LYS A 26 5.59 -2.34 6.03
CA LYS A 26 5.19 -1.81 7.35
C LYS A 26 4.61 -0.43 7.24
N LEU A 27 3.60 -0.16 8.06
CA LEU A 27 3.08 1.19 8.27
C LEU A 27 4.13 2.04 9.00
N ASN A 28 4.48 3.19 8.43
CA ASN A 28 5.50 4.08 8.98
C ASN A 28 4.91 5.27 9.76
N ASP A 29 5.78 6.14 10.28
CA ASP A 29 5.36 7.32 11.04
C ASP A 29 4.64 8.37 10.18
N LEU A 30 4.91 8.39 8.88
CA LEU A 30 4.25 9.23 7.88
C LEU A 30 2.92 8.64 7.38
N GLU A 31 2.44 7.57 8.02
CA GLU A 31 1.13 6.96 7.78
C GLU A 31 0.92 6.38 6.39
N TYR A 32 1.97 5.83 5.78
CA TYR A 32 1.86 4.97 4.60
C TYR A 32 2.65 3.69 4.79
N PHE A 33 2.39 2.70 3.94
CA PHE A 33 3.09 1.43 3.99
C PHE A 33 4.39 1.51 3.19
N GLN A 34 5.49 1.02 3.75
CA GLN A 34 6.78 1.05 3.09
C GLN A 34 7.61 -0.21 3.34
N THR A 35 8.42 -0.53 2.35
CA THR A 35 9.57 -1.44 2.44
C THR A 35 10.60 -0.97 1.40
N GLN A 36 11.77 -1.60 1.33
CA GLN A 36 12.77 -1.22 0.34
C GLN A 36 12.18 -1.27 -1.08
N GLY A 37 12.19 -0.11 -1.75
CA GLY A 37 11.77 0.04 -3.15
C GLY A 37 10.28 0.23 -3.38
N VAL A 38 9.42 0.14 -2.36
CA VAL A 38 7.96 0.25 -2.52
C VAL A 38 7.34 1.11 -1.42
N ASN A 39 6.49 2.07 -1.81
CA ASN A 39 5.55 2.75 -0.93
C ASN A 39 4.11 2.50 -1.41
N VAL A 40 3.20 2.25 -0.48
CA VAL A 40 1.76 2.18 -0.74
C VAL A 40 1.07 3.24 0.11
N LEU A 41 0.60 4.29 -0.56
CA LEU A 41 -0.17 5.36 0.05
C LEU A 41 -1.65 4.99 -0.05
N VAL A 42 -2.42 5.30 0.99
CA VAL A 42 -3.84 4.95 1.07
C VAL A 42 -4.59 6.21 1.44
N TYR A 43 -5.28 6.76 0.44
CA TYR A 43 -6.02 8.02 0.52
C TYR A 43 -5.22 9.17 1.17
N SER A 44 -3.90 9.18 0.94
CA SER A 44 -3.01 10.27 1.39
C SER A 44 -3.27 11.57 0.63
N ASN A 45 -3.81 11.45 -0.57
CA ASN A 45 -4.36 12.52 -1.38
C ASN A 45 -5.84 12.20 -1.69
N LEU A 46 -6.63 13.27 -1.88
CA LEU A 46 -8.06 13.17 -2.16
C LEU A 46 -8.32 13.47 -3.64
N PHE A 47 -9.38 12.89 -4.19
CA PHE A 47 -9.84 13.29 -5.51
C PHE A 47 -10.31 14.75 -5.47
N THR A 48 -9.85 15.58 -6.40
CA THR A 48 -10.40 16.92 -6.56
C THR A 48 -11.63 16.87 -7.47
N GLY A 49 -12.75 17.45 -7.02
CA GLY A 49 -14.00 17.48 -7.81
C GLY A 49 -13.90 18.29 -9.12
N GLY A 50 -12.82 19.06 -9.29
CA GLY A 50 -12.53 19.78 -10.54
C GLY A 50 -11.92 18.90 -11.64
N PHE A 51 -11.30 17.78 -11.26
CA PHE A 51 -10.69 16.80 -12.16
C PHE A 51 -10.99 15.39 -11.64
N ASN A 52 -12.19 14.90 -11.94
CA ASN A 52 -12.65 13.63 -11.41
C ASN A 52 -11.90 12.39 -11.95
N ASP A 53 -10.99 12.58 -12.92
CA ASP A 53 -10.06 11.58 -13.45
C ASP A 53 -8.63 11.75 -12.89
N GLU A 54 -8.47 12.54 -11.83
CA GLU A 54 -7.20 12.84 -11.21
C GLU A 54 -6.42 11.56 -10.86
N LYS A 55 -5.14 11.53 -11.28
CA LYS A 55 -4.25 10.35 -11.17
C LYS A 55 -3.33 10.40 -9.94
N THR A 56 -3.73 11.18 -8.95
CA THR A 56 -2.98 11.55 -7.75
C THR A 56 -3.81 11.30 -6.49
N ALA A 57 -4.73 10.34 -6.49
CA ALA A 57 -5.60 10.06 -5.34
C ALA A 57 -5.87 8.55 -5.16
N GLY A 58 -6.52 8.20 -4.05
CA GLY A 58 -6.88 6.82 -3.73
C GLY A 58 -5.71 6.03 -3.15
N ILE A 59 -5.55 4.78 -3.58
CA ILE A 59 -4.43 3.91 -3.25
C ILE A 59 -3.36 4.06 -4.32
N GLU A 60 -2.19 4.56 -3.94
CA GLU A 60 -1.09 4.86 -4.86
C GLU A 60 0.09 3.94 -4.57
N LEU A 61 0.64 3.33 -5.63
CA LEU A 61 1.84 2.50 -5.56
C LEU A 61 3.01 3.26 -6.16
N ILE A 62 4.04 3.48 -5.35
CA ILE A 62 5.28 4.14 -5.75
C ILE A 62 6.42 3.13 -5.67
N HIS A 63 6.95 2.75 -6.84
CA HIS A 63 8.11 1.88 -6.97
C HIS A 63 9.34 2.71 -7.27
N HIS A 64 10.35 2.63 -6.40
CA HIS A 64 11.63 3.34 -6.57
C HIS A 64 11.48 4.85 -6.86
N GLY A 65 10.54 5.50 -6.19
CA GLY A 65 10.25 6.93 -6.37
C GLY A 65 9.35 7.27 -7.57
N VAL A 66 8.90 6.27 -8.34
CA VAL A 66 7.99 6.46 -9.48
C VAL A 66 6.62 5.88 -9.17
N ARG A 67 5.56 6.67 -9.32
CA ARG A 67 4.19 6.15 -9.19
C ARG A 67 3.86 5.27 -10.39
N THR A 68 3.51 4.02 -10.15
CA THR A 68 3.22 3.04 -11.23
C THR A 68 1.75 2.63 -11.28
N ALA A 69 1.00 2.79 -10.18
CA ALA A 69 -0.43 2.51 -10.13
C ALA A 69 -1.14 3.46 -9.15
N GLN A 70 -2.43 3.70 -9.41
CA GLN A 70 -3.30 4.54 -8.60
C GLN A 70 -4.77 4.13 -8.80
N GLY A 71 -5.67 4.55 -7.91
CA GLY A 71 -7.12 4.30 -8.00
C GLY A 71 -7.72 3.80 -6.70
N GLY A 72 -8.75 2.97 -6.75
CA GLY A 72 -9.29 2.30 -5.55
C GLY A 72 -10.65 2.80 -5.05
N ALA A 73 -11.31 3.69 -5.81
CA ALA A 73 -12.71 4.06 -5.57
C ALA A 73 -13.68 3.24 -6.42
N VAL A 74 -14.86 2.94 -5.86
CA VAL A 74 -15.99 2.41 -6.64
C VAL A 74 -16.52 3.51 -7.55
N ARG A 75 -16.70 3.19 -8.84
CA ARG A 75 -17.29 4.09 -9.84
C ARG A 75 -18.73 3.66 -10.10
N LEU A 76 -19.65 4.61 -10.04
CA LEU A 76 -21.09 4.34 -10.12
C LEU A 76 -21.67 4.51 -11.53
N SER A 77 -20.93 5.14 -12.45
CA SER A 77 -21.38 5.28 -13.84
C SER A 77 -20.85 4.16 -14.72
N ASN A 78 -21.53 3.94 -15.85
CA ASN A 78 -21.07 3.03 -16.88
C ASN A 78 -19.84 3.59 -17.61
N THR A 79 -18.95 2.69 -18.03
CA THR A 79 -17.90 3.04 -18.99
C THR A 79 -18.53 3.57 -20.30
N PRO A 80 -17.83 4.44 -21.05
CA PRO A 80 -16.45 4.94 -20.89
C PRO A 80 -16.34 6.35 -20.26
N GLU A 81 -17.23 6.74 -19.35
CA GLU A 81 -17.34 8.14 -18.90
C GLU A 81 -16.03 8.73 -18.33
N GLN A 82 -15.63 9.89 -18.87
CA GLN A 82 -14.31 10.48 -18.65
C GLN A 82 -14.31 11.49 -17.48
N TRP A 83 -15.47 11.98 -17.07
CA TRP A 83 -15.62 12.99 -16.00
C TRP A 83 -16.44 12.51 -14.82
N ASP A 84 -16.53 11.18 -14.68
CA ASP A 84 -17.34 10.51 -13.68
C ASP A 84 -17.15 11.04 -12.27
N LEU A 85 -18.23 11.21 -11.52
CA LEU A 85 -18.18 11.61 -10.12
C LEU A 85 -17.21 10.73 -9.32
N VAL A 86 -16.42 11.37 -8.47
CA VAL A 86 -15.57 10.74 -7.45
C VAL A 86 -16.27 10.79 -6.08
N PRO A 87 -16.03 9.81 -5.20
CA PRO A 87 -16.57 9.89 -3.85
C PRO A 87 -15.81 10.93 -3.04
N ALA A 88 -16.52 11.58 -2.11
CA ALA A 88 -15.89 12.27 -0.99
C ALA A 88 -15.23 11.25 -0.04
N ILE A 89 -14.14 11.65 0.60
CA ILE A 89 -13.43 10.83 1.58
C ILE A 89 -13.54 11.48 2.97
N PRO A 90 -14.68 11.35 3.67
CA PRO A 90 -14.91 12.08 4.92
C PRO A 90 -14.00 11.63 6.07
N THR A 91 -13.48 10.40 6.03
CA THR A 91 -12.64 9.86 7.10
C THR A 91 -11.47 9.05 6.54
N ARG A 92 -10.35 9.15 7.27
CA ARG A 92 -9.16 8.31 7.10
C ARG A 92 -8.59 8.01 8.48
N THR A 93 -8.60 6.75 8.88
CA THR A 93 -8.19 6.30 10.21
C THR A 93 -7.00 5.36 10.12
N VAL A 94 -5.95 5.66 10.85
CA VAL A 94 -4.71 4.87 10.86
C VAL A 94 -4.63 4.09 12.16
N ASN A 95 -4.56 2.77 12.07
CA ASN A 95 -4.38 1.89 13.22
C ASN A 95 -2.98 1.26 13.17
N ARG A 96 -2.12 1.68 14.11
CA ARG A 96 -0.73 1.19 14.19
C ARG A 96 -0.62 -0.18 14.84
N GLU A 97 -1.56 -0.55 15.72
CA GLU A 97 -1.58 -1.86 16.38
C GLU A 97 -1.88 -2.98 15.37
N THR A 98 -2.82 -2.73 14.46
CA THR A 98 -3.23 -3.68 13.41
C THR A 98 -2.54 -3.44 12.07
N GLN A 99 -1.64 -2.46 11.98
CA GLN A 99 -1.00 -2.00 10.73
C GLN A 99 -1.99 -1.82 9.58
N SER A 100 -3.04 -1.04 9.80
CA SER A 100 -4.09 -0.81 8.81
C SER A 100 -4.45 0.66 8.64
N ILE A 101 -4.95 1.00 7.46
CA ILE A 101 -5.54 2.30 7.14
C ILE A 101 -6.95 2.05 6.63
N GLU A 102 -7.93 2.68 7.27
CA GLU A 102 -9.33 2.63 6.87
C GLU A 102 -9.74 3.98 6.27
N SER A 103 -10.55 3.95 5.22
CA SER A 103 -11.17 5.15 4.65
C SER A 103 -12.60 4.89 4.24
N ILE A 104 -13.47 5.86 4.50
CA ILE A 104 -14.85 5.87 4.00
C ILE A 104 -14.89 6.68 2.72
N LEU A 105 -15.59 6.14 1.71
CA LEU A 105 -15.86 6.79 0.44
C LEU A 105 -17.37 6.99 0.34
N ARG A 106 -17.82 8.22 0.08
CA ARG A 106 -19.24 8.58 0.10
C ARG A 106 -19.64 9.31 -1.17
N TYR A 107 -20.74 8.86 -1.76
CA TYR A 107 -21.51 9.59 -2.76
C TYR A 107 -22.82 10.04 -2.11
N GLU A 108 -22.86 11.30 -1.64
CA GLU A 108 -23.99 11.84 -0.87
C GLU A 108 -25.30 11.82 -1.67
N ASP A 109 -25.25 12.26 -2.93
CA ASP A 109 -26.42 12.29 -3.83
C ASP A 109 -27.02 10.91 -4.12
N TYR A 110 -26.24 9.84 -3.93
CA TYR A 110 -26.65 8.46 -4.17
C TYR A 110 -26.95 7.71 -2.87
N GLY A 111 -26.75 8.33 -1.69
CA GLY A 111 -26.83 7.65 -0.40
C GLY A 111 -25.92 6.43 -0.31
N PHE A 112 -24.82 6.41 -1.07
CA PHE A 112 -23.93 5.26 -1.18
C PHE A 112 -22.63 5.49 -0.42
N GLU A 113 -22.26 4.51 0.39
CA GLU A 113 -20.99 4.49 1.11
C GLU A 113 -20.27 3.16 0.88
N SER A 114 -18.96 3.24 0.68
CA SER A 114 -18.07 2.09 0.73
C SER A 114 -16.95 2.34 1.72
N ARG A 115 -16.50 1.27 2.36
CA ARG A 115 -15.37 1.28 3.29
C ARG A 115 -14.23 0.50 2.66
N VAL A 116 -13.03 1.08 2.67
CA VAL A 116 -11.81 0.41 2.22
C VAL A 116 -10.86 0.31 3.41
N VAL A 117 -10.46 -0.91 3.74
CA VAL A 117 -9.42 -1.18 4.74
C VAL A 117 -8.23 -1.79 4.01
N VAL A 118 -7.07 -1.16 4.19
CA VAL A 118 -5.80 -1.65 3.66
C VAL A 118 -4.92 -2.04 4.83
N SER A 119 -4.47 -3.28 4.89
CA SER A 119 -3.61 -3.79 5.97
C SER A 119 -2.30 -4.36 5.41
N ALA A 120 -1.21 -4.23 6.19
CA ALA A 120 0.06 -4.83 5.84
C ALA A 120 -0.01 -6.37 5.96
N LYS A 121 0.41 -7.09 4.92
CA LYS A 121 0.42 -8.57 4.90
C LYS A 121 1.68 -9.09 4.20
N GLY A 122 2.68 -9.48 4.99
CA GLY A 122 3.96 -9.95 4.49
C GLY A 122 4.66 -8.88 3.64
N LYS A 123 4.83 -9.13 2.35
CA LYS A 123 5.48 -8.21 1.39
C LYS A 123 4.52 -7.29 0.65
N GLY A 124 3.22 -7.35 0.94
CA GLY A 124 2.20 -6.58 0.25
C GLY A 124 1.15 -6.02 1.19
N VAL A 125 0.04 -5.60 0.61
CA VAL A 125 -1.15 -5.20 1.33
C VAL A 125 -2.31 -6.13 1.02
N GLU A 126 -3.21 -6.30 1.97
CA GLU A 126 -4.54 -6.84 1.76
C GLU A 126 -5.54 -5.68 1.71
N ILE A 127 -6.50 -5.74 0.79
CA ILE A 127 -7.54 -4.73 0.61
C ILE A 127 -8.88 -5.43 0.81
N SER A 128 -9.72 -4.89 1.70
CA SER A 128 -11.04 -5.43 2.04
C SER A 128 -12.08 -4.34 2.25
#